data_AF-A0A7Y6QLE2-F1
#
_entry.id   AF-A0A7Y6QLE2-F1
#
_cell.length_a   1.000
_cell.length_b   1.000
_cell.length_c   1.000
_cell.angle_alpha   90.00
_cell.angle_beta   90.00
_cell.angle_gamma   90.00
#
_symmetry.space_group_name_H-M   'P 1'
#
loop_
_entity.id
_entity.type
_entity.pdbx_description
1 polymer ?
#
loop_
_entity_poly.entity_id
_entity_poly.type
_entity_poly.pdbx_seq_one_letter_code
_entity_poly.pdbx_strand_id
1 'polypeptide(L)'
;MMENAVQLTEVQYLNLNFLLTIQACLKSDRGAAVYKFHLDRLCAAKLASMSVAQLQMLAANMPHESLFKPVGNFIDLLDAPPGLAMTLCAVGTHPPAIPPGELMAGQPRA
;
A
#
# COMPACT_ATOMS: atom_id res chain seq x y z
N MET A 1 -24.80 -16.98 23.49
CA MET A 1 -24.47 -15.56 23.20
C MET A 1 -24.27 -15.49 21.71
N MET A 2 -25.13 -14.76 20.98
CA MET A 2 -24.94 -14.55 19.54
C MET A 2 -23.77 -13.59 19.37
N GLU A 3 -22.65 -14.12 18.90
CA GLU A 3 -21.55 -13.32 18.40
C GLU A 3 -22.13 -12.45 17.27
N ASN A 4 -22.24 -11.15 17.54
CA ASN A 4 -22.68 -10.19 16.56
C ASN A 4 -21.58 -10.15 15.49
N ALA A 5 -21.69 -11.02 14.49
CA ALA A 5 -20.73 -11.09 13.40
C ALA A 5 -20.67 -9.70 12.79
N VAL A 6 -19.57 -8.99 13.02
CA VAL A 6 -19.37 -7.64 12.51
C VAL A 6 -19.49 -7.73 11.00
N GLN A 7 -20.62 -7.25 10.47
CA GLN A 7 -20.83 -7.19 9.03
C GLN A 7 -19.96 -6.05 8.52
N LEU A 8 -18.79 -6.41 8.00
CA LEU A 8 -17.89 -5.47 7.35
C LEU A 8 -18.50 -5.05 6.02
N THR A 9 -18.39 -3.76 5.69
CA THR A 9 -18.65 -3.29 4.33
C THR A 9 -17.60 -3.85 3.37
N GLU A 10 -17.88 -3.83 2.07
CA GLU A 10 -16.94 -4.30 1.03
C GLU A 10 -15.55 -3.64 1.17
N VAL A 11 -15.48 -2.33 1.43
CA VAL A 11 -14.19 -1.63 1.59
C VAL A 11 -13.49 -2.00 2.90
N GLN A 12 -14.22 -2.28 3.97
CA GLN A 12 -13.62 -2.75 5.22
C GLN A 12 -13.07 -4.17 5.06
N TYR A 13 -13.78 -5.04 4.34
CA TYR A 13 -13.33 -6.39 4.01
C TYR A 13 -12.08 -6.36 3.12
N LEU A 14 -12.06 -5.49 2.10
CA LEU A 14 -10.89 -5.24 1.26
C LEU A 14 -9.69 -4.79 2.10
N ASN A 15 -9.87 -3.79 2.96
CA ASN A 15 -8.84 -3.27 3.86
C ASN A 15 -8.28 -4.37 4.77
N LEU A 16 -9.15 -5.16 5.39
CA LEU A 16 -8.74 -6.23 6.30
C LEU A 16 -7.91 -7.29 5.57
N ASN A 17 -8.36 -7.75 4.41
CA ASN A 17 -7.64 -8.74 3.63
C ASN A 17 -6.26 -8.24 3.19
N PHE A 18 -6.17 -6.98 2.77
CA PHE A 18 -4.90 -6.38 2.36
C PHE A 18 -3.93 -6.30 3.55
N LEU A 19 -4.39 -5.82 4.71
CA LEU A 19 -3.60 -5.76 5.95
C LEU A 19 -3.09 -7.13 6.41
N LEU A 20 -3.96 -8.15 6.41
CA LEU A 20 -3.60 -9.52 6.80
C LEU A 20 -2.59 -10.13 5.83
N THR A 21 -2.78 -9.90 4.52
CA THR A 21 -1.87 -10.40 3.47
C THR A 21 -0.49 -9.77 3.62
N ILE A 22 -0.41 -8.43 3.77
CA ILE A 22 0.85 -7.75 4.02
C ILE A 22 1.53 -8.32 5.26
N GLN A 23 0.81 -8.46 6.37
CA GLN A 23 1.38 -8.94 7.61
C GLN A 23 1.93 -10.37 7.47
N ALA A 24 1.20 -11.27 6.81
CA ALA A 24 1.66 -12.63 6.56
C ALA A 24 2.93 -12.65 5.71
N CYS A 25 3.00 -11.84 4.64
CA CYS A 25 4.20 -11.70 3.84
C CYS A 25 5.37 -11.12 4.64
N LEU A 26 5.15 -10.07 5.45
CA LEU A 26 6.19 -9.47 6.29
C LEU A 26 6.77 -10.46 7.32
N LYS A 27 5.96 -11.39 7.82
CA LYS A 27 6.38 -12.45 8.74
C LYS A 27 7.18 -13.56 8.05
N SER A 28 6.93 -13.80 6.76
CA SER A 28 7.60 -14.84 5.96
C SER A 28 8.90 -14.34 5.32
N ASP A 29 8.81 -13.26 4.54
CA ASP A 29 9.95 -12.57 3.92
C ASP A 29 9.69 -11.06 3.92
N ARG A 30 10.32 -10.39 4.88
CA ARG A 30 10.19 -8.94 5.07
C ARG A 30 10.71 -8.16 3.86
N GLY A 31 11.80 -8.59 3.24
CA GLY A 31 12.43 -7.87 2.13
C GLY A 31 11.53 -7.91 0.89
N ALA A 32 11.06 -9.11 0.53
CA ALA A 32 10.14 -9.28 -0.59
C ALA A 32 8.81 -8.57 -0.34
N ALA A 33 8.28 -8.60 0.89
CA ALA A 33 7.03 -7.91 1.23
C ALA A 33 7.16 -6.38 1.13
N VAL A 34 8.26 -5.80 1.65
CA VAL A 34 8.53 -4.36 1.53
C VAL A 34 8.56 -3.93 0.07
N TYR A 35 9.23 -4.69 -0.79
CA TYR A 35 9.30 -4.41 -2.23
C TYR A 35 7.92 -4.54 -2.91
N LYS A 36 7.23 -5.67 -2.67
CA LYS A 36 5.93 -5.99 -3.30
C LYS A 36 4.81 -5.00 -2.93
N PHE A 37 4.82 -4.51 -1.69
CA PHE A 37 3.78 -3.63 -1.17
C PHE A 37 4.22 -2.16 -1.05
N HIS A 38 5.41 -1.83 -1.57
CA HIS A 38 5.97 -0.47 -1.59
C HIS A 38 5.95 0.22 -0.21
N LEU A 39 6.25 -0.53 0.84
CA LEU A 39 6.18 -0.04 2.21
C LEU A 39 7.46 0.67 2.59
N ASP A 40 7.35 1.83 3.25
CA ASP A 40 8.49 2.38 3.97
C ASP A 40 8.85 1.49 5.19
N ARG A 41 10.07 1.66 5.70
CA ARG A 41 10.59 0.82 6.80
C ARG A 41 9.77 0.94 8.09
N LEU A 42 9.25 2.13 8.41
CA LEU A 42 8.47 2.38 9.61
C LEU A 42 7.10 1.69 9.50
N CYS A 43 6.42 1.87 8.37
CA CYS A 43 5.14 1.22 8.09
C CYS A 43 5.27 -0.32 8.14
N ALA A 44 6.28 -0.87 7.47
CA ALA A 44 6.54 -2.31 7.50
C ALA A 44 6.86 -2.83 8.91
N ALA A 45 7.53 -2.05 9.76
CA ALA A 45 7.79 -2.44 11.15
C ALA A 45 6.50 -2.43 11.97
N LYS A 46 5.69 -1.38 11.82
CA LYS A 46 4.44 -1.23 12.54
C LYS A 46 3.44 -2.34 12.17
N LEU A 47 3.21 -2.58 10.88
CA LEU A 47 2.30 -3.63 10.39
C LEU A 47 2.72 -5.03 10.85
N ALA A 48 4.02 -5.32 10.88
CA ALA A 48 4.53 -6.60 11.37
C ALA A 48 4.30 -6.81 12.88
N SER A 49 4.32 -5.73 13.67
CA SER A 49 4.12 -5.78 15.14
C SER A 49 2.66 -5.81 15.59
N MET A 50 1.72 -5.44 14.72
CA MET A 50 0.30 -5.36 15.09
C MET A 50 -0.30 -6.76 15.31
N SER A 51 -1.23 -6.88 16.25
CA SER A 51 -2.02 -8.10 16.38
C SER A 51 -3.10 -8.17 15.31
N VAL A 52 -3.61 -9.37 15.02
CA VAL A 52 -4.75 -9.57 14.11
C VAL A 52 -5.96 -8.75 14.56
N ALA A 53 -6.24 -8.71 15.86
CA ALA A 53 -7.33 -7.91 16.43
C ALA A 53 -7.14 -6.40 16.16
N GLN A 54 -5.91 -5.89 16.23
CA GLN A 54 -5.62 -4.49 15.90
C GLN A 54 -5.85 -4.19 14.41
N LEU A 55 -5.51 -5.12 13.52
CA LEU A 55 -5.77 -4.97 12.08
C LEU A 55 -7.27 -5.03 11.76
N GLN A 56 -8.01 -5.93 12.42
CA GLN A 56 -9.47 -6.00 12.33
C GLN A 56 -10.13 -4.70 12.79
N MET A 57 -9.69 -4.17 13.95
CA MET A 57 -10.20 -2.89 14.45
C MET A 57 -9.89 -1.74 13.51
N LEU A 58 -8.68 -1.67 12.94
CA LEU A 58 -8.34 -0.64 11.97
C LEU A 58 -9.26 -0.70 10.74
N ALA A 59 -9.44 -1.88 10.15
CA ALA A 59 -10.30 -2.05 8.98
C ALA A 59 -11.77 -1.72 9.31
N ALA A 60 -12.29 -2.19 10.44
CA ALA A 60 -13.66 -1.92 10.88
C ALA A 60 -13.96 -0.43 11.14
N ASN A 61 -12.93 0.40 11.36
CA ASN A 61 -13.09 1.85 11.52
C ASN A 61 -12.94 2.64 10.20
N MET A 62 -12.81 1.96 9.06
CA MET A 62 -12.66 2.58 7.74
C MET A 62 -13.80 2.18 6.78
N PRO A 63 -15.07 2.54 7.07
CA PRO A 63 -16.24 2.10 6.31
C PRO A 63 -16.36 2.67 4.89
N HIS A 64 -15.63 3.75 4.59
CA HIS A 64 -15.79 4.53 3.37
C HIS A 64 -14.48 4.86 2.67
N GLU A 65 -13.34 4.35 3.16
CA GLU A 65 -12.02 4.71 2.65
C GLU A 65 -11.17 3.46 2.43
N SER A 66 -10.54 3.34 1.26
CA SER A 66 -9.54 2.32 1.02
C SER A 66 -8.22 2.75 1.64
N LEU A 67 -7.64 1.92 2.49
CA LEU A 67 -6.33 2.17 3.08
C LEU A 67 -5.19 2.07 2.05
N PHE A 68 -5.45 1.45 0.91
CA PHE A 68 -4.47 1.21 -0.14
C PHE A 68 -4.92 1.89 -1.43
N LYS A 69 -3.98 2.57 -2.08
CA LYS A 69 -4.22 3.24 -3.35
C LYS A 69 -3.72 2.37 -4.50
N PRO A 70 -4.33 2.48 -5.71
CA PRO A 70 -3.75 1.94 -6.91
C PRO A 70 -2.31 2.43 -7.11
N VAL A 71 -1.48 1.64 -7.79
CA VAL A 71 -0.13 2.03 -8.17
C VAL A 71 -0.15 3.30 -9.05
N GLY A 72 0.92 4.10 -9.01
CA GLY A 72 0.91 5.47 -9.54
C GLY A 72 0.56 5.60 -11.03
N ASN A 73 0.81 4.55 -11.81
CA ASN A 73 0.53 4.48 -13.25
C ASN A 73 -0.61 3.49 -13.58
N PHE A 74 -1.61 3.38 -12.70
CA PHE A 74 -2.67 2.39 -12.86
C PHE A 74 -3.43 2.49 -14.19
N ILE A 75 -3.63 3.71 -14.73
CA ILE A 75 -4.27 3.89 -16.05
C ILE A 75 -3.42 3.24 -17.15
N ASP A 76 -2.11 3.51 -17.17
CA ASP A 76 -1.20 2.91 -18.16
C ASP A 76 -1.18 1.38 -18.07
N LEU A 77 -1.36 0.81 -16.87
CA LEU A 77 -1.47 -0.63 -16.67
C LEU A 77 -2.75 -1.23 -17.25
N LEU A 78 -3.86 -0.49 -17.20
CA LEU A 78 -5.13 -0.95 -17.78
C LEU A 78 -5.07 -0.98 -19.32
N ASP A 79 -4.29 -0.08 -19.92
CA ASP A 79 -4.17 0.04 -21.37
C ASP A 79 -3.01 -0.80 -21.95
N ALA A 80 -2.12 -1.31 -21.11
CA ALA A 80 -0.93 -2.03 -21.54
C ALA A 80 -1.21 -3.48 -22.01
N PRO A 81 -0.46 -3.97 -23.01
CA PRO A 81 -0.43 -5.41 -23.31
C PRO A 81 -0.01 -6.21 -22.06
N PRO A 82 -0.62 -7.39 -21.80
CA PRO A 82 -0.34 -8.18 -20.59
C PRO A 82 1.15 -8.48 -20.36
N GLY A 83 1.94 -8.66 -21.43
CA GLY A 83 3.38 -8.91 -21.36
C GLY A 83 4.21 -7.76 -20.80
N LEU A 84 3.66 -6.54 -20.72
CA LEU A 84 4.34 -5.34 -20.19
C LEU A 84 3.86 -4.91 -18.81
N ALA A 85 2.78 -5.51 -18.28
CA ALA A 85 2.15 -5.07 -17.04
C ALA A 85 3.12 -5.07 -15.84
N MET A 86 3.95 -6.10 -15.68
CA MET A 86 4.93 -6.14 -14.58
C MET A 86 6.03 -5.09 -14.71
N THR A 87 6.48 -4.82 -15.94
CA THR A 87 7.49 -3.79 -16.21
C THR A 87 6.95 -2.41 -15.88
N LEU A 88 5.72 -2.11 -16.30
CA LEU A 88 5.06 -0.84 -16.00
C LEU A 88 4.78 -0.70 -14.50
N CYS A 89 4.33 -1.76 -13.84
CA CYS A 89 4.08 -1.75 -12.41
C CYS A 89 5.36 -1.38 -11.63
N ALA A 90 6.52 -1.95 -12.02
CA ALA A 90 7.79 -1.60 -11.41
C ALA A 90 8.14 -0.09 -11.57
N VAL A 91 7.87 0.51 -12.74
CA VAL A 91 8.14 1.93 -12.99
C VAL A 91 7.22 2.85 -12.17
N GLY A 92 5.92 2.57 -12.13
CA GLY A 92 4.93 3.44 -11.47
C GLY A 92 4.95 3.43 -9.94
N THR A 93 5.86 2.68 -9.34
CA THR A 93 6.02 2.58 -7.87
C THR A 93 7.12 3.48 -7.33
N HIS A 94 7.87 4.12 -8.23
CA HIS A 94 8.81 5.17 -7.90
C HIS A 94 8.17 6.53 -8.21
N PRO A 95 8.27 7.53 -7.31
CA PRO A 95 7.98 8.91 -7.68
C PRO A 95 8.87 9.27 -8.88
N PRO A 96 8.39 10.09 -9.84
CA PRO A 96 9.25 10.60 -10.89
C PRO A 96 10.47 11.27 -10.22
N ALA A 97 11.67 10.86 -10.63
CA ALA A 97 12.88 11.52 -10.17
C ALA A 97 12.75 13.00 -10.53
N ILE A 98 12.77 13.89 -9.53
CA ILE A 98 12.79 15.33 -9.77
C ILE A 98 14.01 15.60 -10.66
N PRO A 99 13.84 16.17 -11.86
CA PRO A 99 14.98 16.46 -12.71
C PRO A 99 15.91 17.44 -11.98
N PRO A 100 17.24 17.29 -12.07
CA PRO A 100 18.21 18.10 -11.33
C PRO A 100 18.04 19.63 -11.46
N GLY A 101 17.36 20.09 -12.50
CA GLY A 101 17.11 21.52 -12.77
C GLY A 101 16.08 22.20 -11.87
N GLU A 102 15.17 21.46 -11.22
CA GLU A 102 14.11 22.07 -10.38
C GLU A 102 14.54 22.29 -8.93
N LEU A 103 15.59 21.60 -8.45
CA LEU A 103 16.14 21.82 -7.11
C LEU A 103 16.85 23.18 -6.94
N MET A 104 17.21 23.86 -8.04
CA MET A 104 17.98 25.12 -8.00
C MET A 104 17.11 26.39 -8.03
N ALA A 105 15.79 26.27 -8.25
CA ALA A 105 14.90 27.44 -8.40
C ALA A 105 14.43 28.04 -7.06
N GLY A 106 14.76 27.43 -5.91
CA GLY A 106 14.19 27.79 -4.60
C GLY A 106 15.13 28.51 -3.62
N GLN A 107 16.37 28.84 -3.99
CA GLN A 107 17.31 29.43 -3.03
C GLN A 107 17.34 30.96 -3.17
N PRO A 108 16.86 31.73 -2.17
CA PRO A 108 16.96 33.18 -2.22
C PRO A 108 18.42 33.58 -2.12
N ARG A 109 18.88 34.43 -3.05
CA ARG A 109 20.20 35.06 -2.97
C ARG A 109 20.23 35.94 -1.72
N ALA A 110 21.21 35.70 -0.85
CA ALA A 110 21.57 36.56 0.26
C ALA A 110 22.05 37.94 -0.23
#